data_AF-A0A4S4L9P5-F1
#
_entry.id   AF-A0A4S4L9P5-F1
#
_cell.length_a   1.000
_cell.length_b   1.000
_cell.length_c   1.000
_cell.angle_alpha   90.00
_cell.angle_beta   90.00
_cell.angle_gamma   90.00
#
_symmetry.space_group_name_H-M   'P 1'
#
loop_
_entity.id
_entity.type
_entity.pdbx_description
1 polymer ?
#
loop_
_entity_poly.entity_id
_entity_poly.type
_entity_poly.pdbx_seq_one_letter_code
_entity_poly.pdbx_strand_id
1 'polypeptide(L)'
;MNPEPDQSAQTHMRPPTDYGAFVVNVLSNITRRSAGIDQQVLRQCLEMSSSYLVTDTTMNPTGGIASWIMGFNRLVDVLVALHARGELEPETVNAASKACSECWTVAGSWRGLDECRDGVRTVAGRLKKLLDENGRTFHGESVYVP
;
A
#
# COMPACT_ATOMS: atom_id res chain seq x y z
N MET A 1 -43.44 -30.36 -24.34
CA MET A 1 -42.42 -30.63 -23.31
C MET A 1 -41.32 -29.59 -23.54
N ASN A 2 -41.40 -28.47 -22.82
CA ASN A 2 -40.37 -27.42 -22.87
C ASN A 2 -39.33 -27.73 -21.79
N PRO A 3 -38.03 -27.63 -22.07
CA PRO A 3 -37.03 -27.66 -21.01
C PRO A 3 -37.08 -26.34 -20.22
N GLU A 4 -37.13 -26.45 -18.89
CA GLU A 4 -36.95 -25.32 -17.98
C GLU A 4 -35.53 -24.74 -18.13
N PRO A 5 -35.36 -23.40 -18.04
CA PRO A 5 -34.03 -22.81 -17.98
C PRO A 5 -33.37 -23.12 -16.63
N ASP A 6 -32.16 -23.68 -16.72
CA ASP A 6 -31.25 -23.98 -15.63
C ASP A 6 -31.09 -22.79 -14.67
N GLN A 7 -31.67 -22.93 -13.47
CA GLN A 7 -31.59 -21.92 -12.42
C GLN A 7 -30.25 -22.01 -11.69
N SER A 8 -29.57 -20.87 -11.65
CA SER A 8 -28.48 -20.52 -10.73
C SER A 8 -27.09 -21.12 -10.97
N ALA A 9 -26.43 -20.60 -12.01
CA ALA A 9 -24.99 -20.39 -11.92
C ALA A 9 -24.69 -19.41 -10.77
N GLN A 10 -24.49 -19.93 -9.56
CA GLN A 10 -23.96 -19.16 -8.44
C GLN A 10 -22.55 -18.72 -8.81
N THR A 11 -22.42 -17.48 -9.27
CA THR A 11 -21.12 -16.82 -9.42
C THR A 11 -20.56 -16.69 -8.01
N HIS A 12 -19.58 -17.53 -7.67
CA HIS A 12 -18.84 -17.45 -6.42
C HIS A 12 -17.97 -16.18 -6.44
N MET A 13 -18.60 -15.01 -6.29
CA MET A 13 -17.91 -13.73 -6.23
C MET A 13 -16.93 -13.77 -5.07
N ARG A 14 -15.65 -13.49 -5.35
CA ARG A 14 -14.64 -13.34 -4.30
C ARG A 14 -15.08 -12.18 -3.38
N PRO A 15 -14.88 -12.31 -2.05
CA PRO A 15 -15.18 -11.21 -1.15
C PRO A 15 -14.36 -9.97 -1.54
N PRO A 16 -14.88 -8.76 -1.29
CA PRO A 16 -14.13 -7.52 -1.53
C PRO A 16 -12.79 -7.52 -0.81
N THR A 17 -11.77 -6.93 -1.43
CA THR A 17 -10.46 -6.75 -0.81
C THR A 17 -10.50 -5.65 0.27
N ASP A 18 -9.62 -5.78 1.25
CA ASP A 18 -9.44 -4.84 2.35
C ASP A 18 -7.94 -4.74 2.65
N TYR A 19 -7.28 -3.75 2.03
CA TYR A 19 -5.85 -3.55 2.16
C TYR A 19 -5.44 -3.18 3.58
N GLY A 20 -6.25 -2.36 4.27
CA GLY A 20 -6.03 -1.99 5.66
C GLY A 20 -5.97 -3.21 6.58
N ALA A 21 -6.98 -4.08 6.51
CA ALA A 21 -7.01 -5.32 7.27
C ALA A 21 -5.87 -6.26 6.89
N PHE A 22 -5.56 -6.39 5.59
CA PHE A 22 -4.44 -7.19 5.11
C PHE A 22 -3.11 -6.74 5.73
N VAL A 23 -2.78 -5.43 5.65
CA VAL A 23 -1.55 -4.86 6.20
C VAL A 23 -1.47 -5.07 7.72
N VAL A 24 -2.54 -4.79 8.45
CA VAL A 24 -2.57 -4.96 9.91
C VAL A 24 -2.31 -6.42 10.30
N ASN A 25 -2.93 -7.38 9.59
CA ASN A 25 -2.73 -8.80 9.85
C ASN A 25 -1.28 -9.23 9.57
N VAL A 26 -0.70 -8.77 8.46
CA VAL A 26 0.70 -9.08 8.11
C VAL A 26 1.66 -8.51 9.14
N LEU A 27 1.56 -7.22 9.46
CA LEU A 27 2.42 -6.56 10.45
C LEU A 27 2.33 -7.21 11.83
N SER A 28 1.12 -7.58 12.25
CA SER A 28 0.89 -8.30 13.51
C SER A 28 1.58 -9.66 13.54
N ASN A 29 1.54 -10.40 12.42
CA ASN A 29 2.17 -11.71 12.30
C ASN A 29 3.70 -11.63 12.29
N ILE A 30 4.27 -10.66 11.58
CA ILE A 30 5.73 -10.44 11.56
C ILE A 30 6.25 -10.13 12.96
N THR A 31 5.60 -9.18 13.65
CA THR A 31 6.00 -8.74 14.99
C THR A 31 5.94 -9.86 16.03
N ARG A 32 5.06 -10.86 15.85
CA ARG A 32 4.96 -12.02 16.76
C ARG A 32 6.02 -13.08 16.52
N ARG A 33 6.55 -13.19 15.30
CA ARG A 33 7.46 -14.26 14.88
C ARG A 33 8.93 -13.86 14.94
N SER A 34 9.22 -12.57 14.96
CA SER A 34 10.58 -12.01 14.96
C SER A 34 10.75 -11.03 16.10
N ALA A 35 11.99 -10.87 16.57
CA ALA A 35 12.36 -9.82 17.53
C ALA A 35 12.31 -8.41 16.92
N GLY A 36 12.11 -8.27 15.61
CA GLY A 36 12.01 -7.01 14.88
C GLY A 36 11.06 -7.10 13.67
N ILE A 37 10.89 -5.98 12.96
CA ILE A 37 10.09 -5.95 11.74
C ILE A 37 10.91 -6.51 10.57
N ASP A 38 10.39 -7.57 9.95
CA ASP A 38 10.89 -8.09 8.69
C ASP A 38 10.57 -7.10 7.55
N GLN A 39 11.61 -6.38 7.10
CA GLN A 39 11.49 -5.38 6.06
C GLN A 39 11.28 -5.97 4.66
N GLN A 40 11.60 -7.25 4.43
CA GLN A 40 11.30 -7.90 3.16
C GLN A 40 9.78 -8.03 2.98
N VAL A 41 9.07 -8.42 4.03
CA VAL A 41 7.60 -8.51 3.98
C VAL A 41 6.97 -7.11 3.91
N LEU A 42 7.57 -6.12 4.57
CA LEU A 42 7.15 -4.71 4.44
C LEU A 42 7.26 -4.21 2.99
N ARG A 43 8.36 -4.52 2.30
CA ARG A 43 8.56 -4.21 0.87
C ARG A 43 7.50 -4.89 -0.01
N GLN A 44 7.22 -6.17 0.22
CA GLN A 44 6.13 -6.86 -0.50
C GLN A 44 4.79 -6.18 -0.31
N CYS A 45 4.47 -5.75 0.92
CA CYS A 45 3.24 -5.00 1.18
C CYS A 45 3.18 -3.70 0.39
N LEU A 46 4.28 -2.94 0.33
CA LEU A 46 4.40 -1.70 -0.45
C LEU A 46 4.21 -1.96 -1.95
N GLU A 47 4.84 -3.00 -2.49
CA GLU A 47 4.71 -3.37 -3.91
C GLU A 47 3.27 -3.73 -4.28
N MET A 48 2.49 -4.26 -3.34
CA MET A 48 1.07 -4.56 -3.55
C MET A 48 0.16 -3.32 -3.47
N SER A 49 0.63 -2.17 -2.96
CA SER A 49 -0.22 -0.99 -2.71
C SER A 49 -0.97 -0.53 -3.97
N SER A 50 -0.31 -0.51 -5.13
CA SER A 50 -0.91 -0.06 -6.39
C SER A 50 -1.99 -1.02 -6.91
N SER A 51 -1.80 -2.33 -6.68
CA SER A 51 -2.78 -3.36 -7.04
C SER A 51 -4.02 -3.29 -6.15
N TYR A 52 -3.80 -3.16 -4.83
CA TYR A 52 -4.90 -2.99 -3.87
C TYR A 52 -5.65 -1.67 -4.05
N LEU A 53 -5.00 -0.61 -4.52
CA LEU A 53 -5.69 0.62 -4.88
C LEU A 53 -6.78 0.34 -5.92
N VAL A 54 -6.47 -0.43 -6.96
CA VAL A 54 -7.45 -0.80 -7.99
C VAL A 54 -8.51 -1.75 -7.41
N THR A 55 -8.10 -2.82 -6.72
CA THR A 55 -9.07 -3.83 -6.26
C THR A 55 -9.98 -3.31 -5.16
N ASP A 56 -9.47 -2.58 -4.17
CA ASP A 56 -10.29 -2.03 -3.09
C ASP A 56 -11.31 -1.03 -3.65
N THR A 57 -10.90 -0.15 -4.56
CA THR A 57 -11.81 0.87 -5.12
C THR A 57 -12.85 0.32 -6.09
N THR A 58 -12.56 -0.83 -6.74
CA THR A 58 -13.49 -1.46 -7.69
C THR A 58 -14.37 -2.53 -7.05
N MET A 59 -13.90 -3.23 -6.02
CA MET A 59 -14.63 -4.32 -5.35
C MET A 59 -15.36 -3.86 -4.09
N ASN A 60 -14.96 -2.74 -3.49
CA ASN A 60 -15.55 -2.19 -2.27
C ASN A 60 -15.88 -0.70 -2.44
N PRO A 61 -16.99 -0.35 -3.13
CA PRO A 61 -17.33 1.05 -3.40
C PRO A 61 -17.65 1.87 -2.14
N THR A 62 -18.03 1.21 -1.04
CA THR A 62 -18.41 1.88 0.21
C THR A 62 -17.21 2.22 1.09
N GLY A 63 -16.18 1.36 1.11
CA GLY A 63 -15.06 1.48 2.06
C GLY A 63 -13.67 1.23 1.49
N GLY A 64 -13.54 0.93 0.20
CA GLY A 64 -12.29 0.55 -0.43
C GLY A 64 -11.23 1.65 -0.40
N ILE A 65 -11.62 2.89 -0.73
CA ILE A 65 -10.73 4.06 -0.63
C ILE A 65 -10.21 4.20 0.80
N ALA A 66 -11.09 4.14 1.79
CA ALA A 66 -10.72 4.29 3.20
C ALA A 66 -9.81 3.17 3.69
N SER A 67 -10.09 1.91 3.31
CA SER A 67 -9.23 0.77 3.62
C SER A 67 -7.85 0.91 2.98
N TRP A 68 -7.80 1.28 1.70
CA TRP A 68 -6.55 1.49 1.00
C TRP A 68 -5.69 2.59 1.63
N ILE A 69 -6.29 3.77 1.89
CA ILE A 69 -5.61 4.90 2.56
C ILE A 69 -5.09 4.46 3.93
N MET A 70 -5.90 3.73 4.71
CA MET A 70 -5.49 3.21 6.02
C MET A 70 -4.28 2.29 5.88
N GLY A 71 -4.34 1.29 5.00
CA GLY A 71 -3.26 0.33 4.79
C GLY A 71 -1.96 1.02 4.37
N PHE A 72 -2.04 1.93 3.40
CA PHE A 72 -0.85 2.63 2.91
C PHE A 72 -0.23 3.56 3.97
N ASN A 73 -1.04 4.29 4.74
CA ASN A 73 -0.54 5.11 5.84
C ASN A 73 0.12 4.26 6.94
N ARG A 74 -0.44 3.09 7.27
CA ARG A 74 0.14 2.18 8.28
C ARG A 74 1.52 1.68 7.87
N LEU A 75 1.73 1.34 6.60
CA LEU A 75 3.06 0.97 6.12
C LEU A 75 4.05 2.11 6.35
N VAL A 76 3.66 3.35 6.02
CA VAL A 76 4.54 4.52 6.17
C VAL A 76 4.78 4.88 7.64
N ASP A 77 3.80 4.65 8.54
CA ASP A 77 4.00 4.77 9.98
C ASP A 77 5.11 3.83 10.47
N VAL A 78 5.14 2.59 9.96
CA VAL A 78 6.20 1.62 10.28
C VAL A 78 7.55 2.10 9.75
N LEU A 79 7.62 2.62 8.52
CA LEU A 79 8.87 3.18 7.97
C LEU A 79 9.41 4.32 8.84
N VAL A 80 8.55 5.26 9.23
CA VAL A 80 8.94 6.38 10.12
C VAL A 80 9.44 5.85 11.46
N ALA A 81 8.78 4.84 12.03
CA ALA A 81 9.20 4.23 13.29
C ALA A 81 10.55 3.52 13.18
N LEU A 82 10.81 2.79 12.08
CA LEU A 82 12.10 2.15 11.81
C LEU A 82 13.20 3.19 11.62
N HIS A 83 12.92 4.28 10.91
CA HIS A 83 13.89 5.36 10.71
C HIS A 83 14.29 6.00 12.04
N ALA A 84 13.31 6.29 12.91
CA ALA A 84 13.55 6.86 14.23
C ALA A 84 14.40 5.94 15.14
N ARG A 85 14.44 4.64 14.86
CA ARG A 85 15.29 3.64 15.56
C ARG A 85 16.65 3.43 14.89
N GLY A 86 16.90 4.03 13.72
CA GLY A 86 18.09 3.74 12.92
C GLY A 86 18.08 2.34 12.30
N GLU A 87 16.90 1.71 12.18
CA GLU A 87 16.72 0.34 11.70
C GLU A 87 16.23 0.29 10.25
N LEU A 88 15.85 1.43 9.65
CA LEU A 88 15.27 1.46 8.31
C LEU A 88 16.31 1.19 7.22
N GLU A 89 16.03 0.20 6.37
CA GLU A 89 16.89 -0.16 5.23
C GLU A 89 16.66 0.77 4.03
N PRO A 90 17.72 1.17 3.29
CA PRO A 90 17.60 1.96 2.06
C PRO A 90 16.67 1.32 1.01
N GLU A 91 16.71 -0.01 0.86
CA GLU A 91 15.86 -0.74 -0.07
C GLU A 91 14.38 -0.58 0.26
N THR A 92 14.03 -0.44 1.55
CA THR A 92 12.66 -0.20 2.00
C THR A 92 12.20 1.21 1.64
N VAL A 93 13.06 2.22 1.79
CA VAL A 93 12.78 3.60 1.34
C VAL A 93 12.59 3.67 -0.17
N ASN A 94 13.43 2.94 -0.90
CA ASN A 94 13.33 2.83 -2.36
C ASN A 94 12.01 2.18 -2.80
N ALA A 95 11.63 1.06 -2.17
CA ALA A 95 10.35 0.39 -2.43
C ALA A 95 9.15 1.29 -2.13
N ALA A 96 9.18 2.04 -1.02
CA ALA A 96 8.11 2.97 -0.68
C ALA A 96 7.99 4.14 -1.67
N SER A 97 9.14 4.67 -2.12
CA SER A 97 9.16 5.76 -3.12
C SER A 97 8.61 5.28 -4.46
N LYS A 98 8.97 4.07 -4.89
CA LYS A 98 8.42 3.42 -6.09
C LYS A 98 6.92 3.19 -5.96
N ALA A 99 6.47 2.58 -4.87
CA ALA A 99 5.04 2.35 -4.60
C ALA A 99 4.23 3.65 -4.61
N CYS A 100 4.79 4.73 -4.06
CA CYS A 100 4.17 6.06 -4.07
C CYS A 100 3.98 6.59 -5.50
N SER A 101 4.98 6.43 -6.38
CA SER A 101 4.90 6.83 -7.80
C SER A 101 3.88 6.00 -8.58
N GLU A 102 3.88 4.69 -8.36
CA GLU A 102 2.90 3.80 -9.00
C GLU A 102 1.47 4.14 -8.55
N CYS A 103 1.24 4.32 -7.24
CA CYS A 103 -0.05 4.71 -6.71
C CYS A 103 -0.50 6.08 -7.21
N TRP A 104 0.42 7.04 -7.37
CA TRP A 104 0.13 8.35 -7.97
C TRP A 104 -0.37 8.20 -9.41
N THR A 105 0.32 7.37 -10.20
CA THR A 105 -0.03 7.12 -11.60
C THR A 105 -1.38 6.43 -11.72
N VAL A 106 -1.63 5.39 -10.91
CA VAL A 106 -2.90 4.67 -10.91
C VAL A 106 -4.05 5.58 -10.47
N ALA A 107 -3.89 6.29 -9.35
CA ALA A 107 -4.92 7.21 -8.86
C ALA A 107 -5.20 8.37 -9.84
N GLY A 108 -4.19 8.79 -10.62
CA GLY A 108 -4.35 9.78 -11.67
C GLY A 108 -5.01 9.27 -12.95
N SER A 109 -5.10 7.95 -13.15
CA SER A 109 -5.62 7.34 -14.38
C SER A 109 -7.13 7.06 -14.32
N TRP A 110 -7.77 7.17 -13.15
CA TRP A 110 -9.18 6.82 -12.94
C TRP A 110 -9.93 7.99 -12.31
N ARG A 111 -11.21 8.17 -12.67
CA ARG A 111 -12.07 9.21 -12.07
C ARG A 111 -12.54 8.76 -10.69
N GLY A 112 -12.70 9.73 -9.77
CA GLY A 112 -13.21 9.48 -8.42
C GLY A 112 -12.18 8.97 -7.42
N LEU A 113 -10.87 9.02 -7.76
CA LEU A 113 -9.77 8.62 -6.88
C LEU A 113 -8.98 9.81 -6.33
N ASP A 114 -9.58 11.00 -6.29
CA ASP A 114 -8.94 12.22 -5.78
C ASP A 114 -8.49 12.07 -4.32
N GLU A 115 -9.29 11.40 -3.49
CA GLU A 115 -8.93 11.09 -2.10
C GLU A 115 -7.69 10.18 -2.02
N CYS A 116 -7.56 9.20 -2.92
CA CYS A 116 -6.37 8.37 -2.99
C CYS A 116 -5.15 9.22 -3.36
N ARG A 117 -5.28 10.19 -4.28
CA ARG A 117 -4.18 11.10 -4.66
C ARG A 117 -3.72 11.95 -3.47
N ASP A 118 -4.65 12.46 -2.67
CA ASP A 118 -4.31 13.22 -1.47
C ASP A 118 -3.65 12.34 -0.41
N GLY A 119 -4.08 11.08 -0.28
CA GLY A 119 -3.40 10.05 0.50
C GLY A 119 -1.96 9.81 0.03
N VAL A 120 -1.74 9.62 -1.27
CA VAL A 120 -0.39 9.47 -1.86
C VAL A 120 0.47 10.71 -1.60
N ARG A 121 -0.08 11.92 -1.77
CA ARG A 121 0.66 13.17 -1.51
C ARG A 121 1.07 13.29 -0.04
N THR A 122 0.19 12.92 0.87
CA THR A 122 0.48 12.89 2.31
C THR A 122 1.62 11.93 2.61
N VAL A 123 1.59 10.72 2.04
CA VAL A 123 2.67 9.74 2.17
C VAL A 123 3.98 10.26 1.57
N ALA A 124 3.96 10.81 0.36
CA ALA A 124 5.14 11.39 -0.29
C ALA A 124 5.79 12.47 0.58
N GLY A 125 4.98 13.35 1.19
CA GLY A 125 5.47 14.38 2.10
C GLY A 125 6.14 13.81 3.35
N ARG A 126 5.71 12.64 3.82
CA ARG A 126 6.33 11.93 4.94
C ARG A 126 7.61 11.23 4.52
N LEU A 127 7.62 10.55 3.37
CA LEU A 127 8.82 9.92 2.82
C LEU A 127 9.93 10.93 2.56
N LYS A 128 9.58 12.12 2.05
CA LYS A 128 10.55 13.21 1.84
C LYS A 128 11.29 13.62 3.13
N LYS A 129 10.66 13.48 4.30
CA LYS A 129 11.28 13.77 5.60
C LYS A 129 12.26 12.69 6.07
N LEU A 130 12.25 11.51 5.43
CA LEU A 130 13.19 10.42 5.71
C LEU A 130 14.49 10.60 4.92
N LEU A 131 14.44 11.30 3.79
CA LEU A 131 15.57 11.47 2.88
C LEU A 131 16.62 12.43 3.45
N ASP A 132 17.84 12.30 2.93
CA ASP A 132 18.94 13.23 3.18
C ASP A 132 18.58 14.65 2.67
N GLU A 133 19.36 15.66 3.04
CA GLU A 133 19.09 17.07 2.72
C GLU A 133 18.89 17.36 1.23
N ASN A 134 19.50 16.55 0.36
CA ASN A 134 19.36 16.66 -1.10
C ASN A 134 17.98 16.18 -1.62
N GLY A 135 17.19 15.50 -0.78
CA GLY A 135 15.88 14.94 -1.10
C GLY A 135 15.89 13.83 -2.15
N ARG A 136 17.04 13.20 -2.41
CA ARG A 136 17.24 12.18 -3.45
C ARG A 136 18.00 10.94 -2.95
N THR A 137 18.69 11.05 -1.82
CA THR A 137 19.39 9.93 -1.21
C THR A 137 18.85 9.63 0.18
N PHE A 138 19.13 8.42 0.65
CA PHE A 138 18.89 7.98 2.01
C PHE A 138 20.18 7.32 2.51
N HIS A 139 20.83 7.90 3.52
CA HIS A 139 22.15 7.46 3.99
C HIS A 139 23.20 7.39 2.85
N GLY A 140 23.12 8.31 1.89
CA GLY A 140 24.03 8.38 0.74
C GLY A 140 23.68 7.45 -0.42
N GLU A 141 22.71 6.55 -0.27
CA GLU A 141 22.23 5.68 -1.36
C GLU A 141 21.13 6.37 -2.16
N SER A 142 21.15 6.19 -3.49
CA SER A 142 20.13 6.79 -4.36
C SER A 142 18.77 6.12 -4.14
N VAL A 143 17.75 6.94 -3.88
CA VAL A 143 16.36 6.50 -3.77
C VAL A 143 15.67 6.74 -5.10
N TYR A 144 14.73 5.88 -5.46
CA TYR A 144 13.87 6.05 -6.63
C TYR A 144 13.24 7.45 -6.64
N VAL A 145 13.48 8.18 -7.72
CA VAL A 145 12.85 9.46 -8.02
C VAL A 145 12.00 9.26 -9.28
N PRO A 146 10.68 9.50 -9.22
CA PRO A 146 9.82 9.44 -10.40
C PRO A 146 10.11 10.54 -11.43
#